data_AF-A0A7V1H302-F1
#
_entry.id   AF-A0A7V1H302-F1
#
_cell.length_a   1.000
_cell.length_b   1.000
_cell.length_c   1.000
_cell.angle_alpha   90.00
_cell.angle_beta   90.00
_cell.angle_gamma   90.00
#
_symmetry.space_group_name_H-M   'P 1'
#
loop_
_entity.id
_entity.type
_entity.pdbx_description
1 polymer ?
#
loop_
_entity_poly.entity_id
_entity_poly.type
_entity_poly.pdbx_seq_one_letter_code
_entity_poly.pdbx_strand_id
1 'polypeptide(L)'
;MSDDELKDVLSTADENEFSVEKYDNLLAAVVDYHLYRMVAEALGKETGYCRGRGGAMHIADFSVGHLGANAIVGGGYPIATGAALAVSKLNENRVVLCAIGDGSMNNGVAHESMNFATMAQ
;
A
#
# COMPACT_ATOMS: atom_id res chain seq x y z
N MET A 1 -8.31 9.86 -9.66
CA MET A 1 -7.04 10.61 -9.59
C MET A 1 -7.07 11.70 -10.64
N SER A 2 -6.57 12.87 -10.32
CA SER A 2 -6.35 13.93 -11.31
C SER A 2 -5.15 13.59 -12.19
N ASP A 3 -5.04 14.24 -13.35
CA ASP A 3 -3.88 14.08 -14.23
C ASP A 3 -2.56 14.49 -13.55
N ASP A 4 -2.61 15.43 -12.61
CA ASP A 4 -1.43 15.84 -11.84
C ASP A 4 -0.97 14.74 -10.88
N GLU A 5 -1.90 14.05 -10.21
CA GLU A 5 -1.59 12.90 -9.35
C GLU A 5 -1.01 11.72 -10.17
N LEU A 6 -1.54 11.50 -11.38
CA LEU A 6 -1.04 10.44 -12.26
C LEU A 6 0.38 10.75 -12.79
N LYS A 7 0.68 12.01 -13.09
CA LYS A 7 2.04 12.44 -13.46
C LYS A 7 3.01 12.30 -12.30
N ASP A 8 2.56 12.60 -11.08
CA ASP A 8 3.38 12.44 -9.87
C ASP A 8 3.79 10.97 -9.67
N VAL A 9 2.89 10.01 -9.92
CA VAL A 9 3.24 8.58 -9.90
C VAL A 9 4.35 8.24 -10.90
N LEU A 10 4.25 8.75 -12.13
CA LEU A 10 5.26 8.52 -13.17
C LEU A 10 6.55 9.30 -12.96
N SER A 11 6.60 10.30 -12.07
CA SER A 11 7.84 11.03 -11.75
C SER A 11 8.94 10.13 -11.16
N THR A 12 8.54 8.98 -10.62
CA THR A 12 9.43 7.96 -10.07
C THR A 12 9.77 6.84 -11.06
N ALA A 13 9.19 6.90 -12.27
CA ALA A 13 9.47 5.97 -13.36
C ALA A 13 10.69 6.45 -14.17
N ASP A 14 11.39 5.52 -14.82
CA ASP A 14 12.34 5.92 -15.87
C ASP A 14 11.53 6.53 -17.01
N GLU A 15 11.71 7.84 -17.23
CA GLU A 15 10.91 8.67 -18.15
C GLU A 15 10.86 8.08 -19.56
N ASN A 16 11.89 7.32 -19.97
CA ASN A 16 11.98 6.73 -21.30
C ASN A 16 11.16 5.45 -21.45
N GLU A 17 10.81 4.75 -20.37
CA GLU A 17 10.16 3.43 -20.45
C GLU A 17 8.63 3.55 -20.38
N PHE A 18 8.11 4.45 -19.52
CA PHE A 18 6.66 4.61 -19.22
C PHE A 18 6.08 5.98 -19.65
N SER A 19 6.54 6.52 -20.78
CA SER A 19 6.02 7.78 -21.34
C SER A 19 4.61 7.63 -21.94
N VAL A 20 3.76 8.65 -21.74
CA VAL A 20 2.41 8.76 -22.33
C VAL A 20 2.44 8.65 -23.86
N GLU A 21 3.56 8.98 -24.52
CA GLU A 21 3.69 8.84 -25.98
C GLU A 21 3.59 7.39 -26.47
N LYS A 22 3.82 6.40 -25.59
CA LYS A 22 3.71 4.97 -25.90
C LYS A 22 2.34 4.37 -25.57
N TYR A 23 1.45 5.12 -24.92
CA TYR A 23 0.17 4.62 -24.41
C TYR A 23 -0.99 5.50 -24.87
N ASP A 24 -2.19 4.92 -24.92
CA ASP A 24 -3.39 5.65 -25.36
C ASP A 24 -3.74 6.83 -24.45
N ASN A 25 -3.38 6.76 -23.17
CA ASN A 25 -3.59 7.81 -22.19
C ASN A 25 -2.69 7.63 -20.96
N LEU A 26 -2.64 8.67 -20.12
CA LEU A 26 -1.83 8.72 -18.91
C LEU A 26 -2.17 7.62 -17.90
N LEU A 27 -3.46 7.26 -17.76
CA LEU A 27 -3.88 6.20 -16.85
C LEU A 27 -3.31 4.83 -17.29
N ALA A 28 -3.30 4.55 -18.59
CA ALA A 28 -2.75 3.31 -19.12
C ALA A 28 -1.23 3.21 -18.84
N ALA A 29 -0.49 4.31 -19.00
CA ALA A 29 0.94 4.36 -18.67
C ALA A 29 1.20 4.10 -17.17
N VAL A 30 0.40 4.71 -16.28
CA VAL A 30 0.49 4.49 -14.83
C VAL A 30 0.16 3.05 -14.44
N VAL A 31 -0.89 2.46 -15.05
CA VAL A 31 -1.27 1.07 -14.78
C VAL A 31 -0.14 0.12 -15.18
N ASP A 32 0.46 0.31 -16.37
CA ASP A 32 1.56 -0.54 -16.82
C ASP A 32 2.81 -0.39 -15.93
N TYR A 33 3.16 0.84 -15.54
CA TYR A 33 4.24 1.10 -14.59
C TYR A 33 4.04 0.37 -13.25
N HIS A 34 2.82 0.39 -12.71
CA HIS A 34 2.49 -0.33 -11.49
C HIS A 34 2.55 -1.85 -11.67
N LEU A 35 2.05 -2.38 -12.79
CA LEU A 35 2.14 -3.81 -13.11
C LEU A 35 3.60 -4.27 -13.22
N TYR A 36 4.43 -3.50 -13.92
CA TYR A 36 5.86 -3.76 -14.02
C TYR A 36 6.50 -3.85 -12.63
N ARG A 37 6.28 -2.85 -11.77
CA ARG A 37 6.84 -2.84 -10.41
C ARG A 37 6.33 -3.99 -9.54
N MET A 38 5.05 -4.37 -9.66
CA MET A 38 4.49 -5.50 -8.92
C MET A 38 5.12 -6.82 -9.36
N VAL A 39 5.28 -7.04 -10.66
CA VAL A 39 5.92 -8.25 -11.21
C VAL A 39 7.41 -8.27 -10.87
N ALA A 40 8.10 -7.13 -10.99
CA ALA A 40 9.49 -6.98 -10.58
C ALA A 40 9.69 -7.35 -9.10
N GLU A 41 8.79 -6.90 -8.22
CA GLU A 41 8.82 -7.25 -6.80
C GLU A 41 8.60 -8.76 -6.58
N ALA A 42 7.58 -9.34 -7.24
CA ALA A 42 7.30 -10.77 -7.16
C ALA A 42 8.46 -11.65 -7.66
N LEU A 43 9.24 -11.16 -8.63
CA LEU A 43 10.41 -11.84 -9.18
C LEU A 43 11.73 -11.49 -8.47
N GLY A 44 11.69 -10.74 -7.36
CA GLY A 44 12.87 -10.40 -6.58
C GLY A 44 13.83 -9.43 -7.28
N LYS A 45 13.32 -8.54 -8.14
CA LYS A 45 14.11 -7.54 -8.87
C LYS A 45 14.23 -6.24 -8.09
N GLU A 46 15.37 -5.55 -8.27
CA GLU A 46 15.66 -4.29 -7.59
C GLU A 46 14.67 -3.16 -7.93
N THR A 47 14.07 -3.21 -9.12
CA THR A 47 13.06 -2.24 -9.56
C THR A 47 11.67 -2.46 -8.97
N GLY A 48 11.47 -3.51 -8.16
CA GLY A 48 10.23 -3.73 -7.41
C GLY A 48 9.99 -2.69 -6.31
N TYR A 49 8.75 -2.58 -5.84
CA TYR A 49 8.33 -1.65 -4.77
C TYR A 49 9.23 -1.65 -3.53
N CYS A 50 9.68 -2.84 -3.13
CA CYS A 50 10.50 -3.07 -1.95
C CYS A 50 11.89 -3.63 -2.33
N ARG A 51 12.34 -3.33 -3.56
CA ARG A 51 13.60 -3.81 -4.14
C ARG A 51 13.71 -5.34 -4.17
N GLY A 52 12.60 -6.02 -4.40
CA GLY A 52 12.54 -7.48 -4.55
C GLY A 52 12.63 -8.25 -3.23
N ARG A 53 12.47 -7.58 -2.09
CA ARG A 53 12.60 -8.20 -0.75
C ARG A 53 11.26 -8.62 -0.14
N GLY A 54 10.16 -7.97 -0.52
CA GLY A 54 8.82 -8.27 -0.02
C GLY A 54 8.18 -9.44 -0.77
N GLY A 55 8.52 -9.62 -2.04
CA GLY A 55 7.88 -10.59 -2.91
C GLY A 55 6.39 -10.28 -3.11
N ALA A 56 5.64 -11.25 -3.65
CA ALA A 56 4.22 -11.04 -4.00
C ALA A 56 3.31 -10.75 -2.78
N MET A 57 3.71 -11.15 -1.57
CA MET A 57 2.85 -11.09 -0.38
C MET A 57 3.10 -9.86 0.52
N HIS A 58 4.18 -9.11 0.30
CA HIS A 58 4.58 -7.99 1.17
C HIS A 58 4.90 -6.70 0.40
N ILE A 59 4.16 -6.43 -0.68
CA ILE A 59 4.26 -5.16 -1.41
C ILE A 59 3.86 -4.02 -0.46
N ALA A 60 4.70 -3.00 -0.35
CA ALA A 60 4.44 -1.80 0.45
C ALA A 60 4.87 -0.54 -0.32
N ASP A 61 4.14 0.55 -0.13
CA ASP A 61 4.50 1.85 -0.69
C ASP A 61 4.11 2.97 0.29
N PHE A 62 5.07 3.36 1.12
CA PHE A 62 4.85 4.39 2.13
C PHE A 62 4.66 5.78 1.54
N SER A 63 5.09 6.04 0.29
CA SER A 63 4.92 7.34 -0.35
C SER A 63 3.45 7.70 -0.55
N VAL A 64 2.62 6.69 -0.81
CA VAL A 64 1.16 6.81 -0.97
C VAL A 64 0.38 6.37 0.27
N GLY A 65 1.06 6.16 1.40
CA GLY A 65 0.43 5.72 2.65
C GLY A 65 0.02 4.24 2.68
N HIS A 66 0.49 3.42 1.73
CA HIS A 66 0.28 1.98 1.78
C HIS A 66 1.30 1.32 2.72
N LEU A 67 0.85 0.98 3.93
CA LEU A 67 1.67 0.42 5.00
C LEU A 67 2.15 -1.02 4.80
N GLY A 68 1.91 -1.61 3.62
CA GLY A 68 2.28 -2.98 3.29
C GLY A 68 1.13 -3.99 3.30
N ALA A 69 1.12 -4.87 2.30
CA ALA A 69 0.38 -6.11 2.33
C ALA A 69 1.03 -7.08 3.33
N ASN A 70 0.21 -7.90 3.99
CA ASN A 70 0.68 -8.86 4.98
C ASN A 70 0.28 -10.28 4.60
N ALA A 71 1.25 -11.20 4.61
CA ALA A 71 1.00 -12.62 4.40
C ALA A 71 0.29 -13.29 5.59
N ILE A 72 0.38 -12.70 6.77
CA ILE A 72 -0.24 -13.22 7.99
C ILE A 72 -1.72 -12.86 7.98
N VAL A 73 -2.57 -13.88 7.99
CA VAL A 73 -4.02 -13.72 8.12
C VAL A 73 -4.32 -12.93 9.39
N GLY A 74 -4.94 -11.75 9.25
CA GLY A 74 -5.23 -10.86 10.37
C GLY A 74 -4.04 -10.00 10.85
N GLY A 75 -2.86 -10.10 10.23
CA GLY A 75 -1.72 -9.24 10.59
C GLY A 75 -1.99 -7.74 10.39
N GLY A 76 -2.96 -7.39 9.54
CA GLY A 76 -3.34 -6.00 9.27
C GLY A 76 -4.06 -5.28 10.42
N TYR A 77 -4.76 -6.00 11.32
CA TYR A 77 -5.52 -5.38 12.41
C TYR A 77 -4.65 -4.51 13.33
N PRO A 78 -3.58 -5.02 13.97
CA PRO A 78 -2.81 -4.23 14.93
C PRO A 78 -2.00 -3.13 14.23
N ILE A 79 -1.57 -3.35 12.98
CA ILE A 79 -0.85 -2.36 12.19
C ILE A 79 -1.76 -1.15 11.92
N ALA A 80 -2.99 -1.42 11.47
CA ALA A 80 -3.95 -0.36 11.22
C ALA A 80 -4.34 0.40 12.49
N THR A 81 -4.60 -0.32 13.59
CA THR A 81 -4.92 0.30 14.89
C THR A 81 -3.77 1.16 15.40
N GLY A 82 -2.52 0.69 15.30
CA GLY A 82 -1.33 1.46 15.69
C GLY A 82 -1.11 2.69 14.81
N ALA A 83 -1.29 2.56 13.50
CA ALA A 83 -1.21 3.70 12.58
C ALA A 83 -2.31 4.74 12.86
N ALA A 84 -3.54 4.30 13.14
CA ALA A 84 -4.64 5.19 13.49
C ALA A 84 -4.38 5.92 14.81
N LEU A 85 -3.79 5.24 15.80
CA LEU A 85 -3.34 5.86 17.04
C LEU A 85 -2.28 6.94 16.78
N ALA A 86 -1.30 6.66 15.91
CA ALA A 86 -0.27 7.63 15.55
C ALA A 86 -0.87 8.87 14.88
N VAL A 87 -1.77 8.68 13.91
CA VAL A 87 -2.52 9.77 13.26
C VAL A 87 -3.24 10.65 14.29
N SER A 88 -3.92 10.03 15.26
CA SER A 88 -4.61 10.73 16.35
C SER A 88 -3.63 11.51 17.25
N LYS A 89 -2.56 10.87 17.74
CA LYS A 89 -1.59 11.51 18.65
C LYS A 89 -0.77 12.61 17.98
N LEU A 90 -0.57 12.53 16.67
CA LEU A 90 0.11 13.56 15.88
C LEU A 90 -0.82 14.68 15.40
N ASN A 91 -2.12 14.65 15.76
CA ASN A 91 -3.14 15.61 15.35
C ASN A 91 -3.25 15.77 13.82
N GLU A 92 -3.13 14.66 13.10
CA GLU A 92 -3.21 14.67 11.65
C GLU A 92 -4.64 14.45 11.17
N ASN A 93 -5.01 15.12 10.08
CA ASN A 93 -6.32 14.95 9.46
C ASN A 93 -6.31 13.81 8.43
N ARG A 94 -6.08 12.58 8.89
CA ARG A 94 -6.02 11.36 8.06
C ARG A 94 -6.90 10.26 8.63
N VAL A 95 -7.26 9.29 7.79
CA VAL A 95 -7.94 8.06 8.20
C VAL A 95 -7.11 6.85 7.79
N VAL A 96 -7.16 5.78 8.58
CA VAL A 96 -6.49 4.51 8.28
C VAL A 96 -7.55 3.48 7.94
N LEU A 97 -7.39 2.84 6.78
CA LEU A 97 -8.26 1.76 6.30
C LEU A 97 -7.54 0.42 6.43
N CYS A 98 -8.23 -0.57 7.00
CA CYS A 98 -7.77 -1.96 7.05
C CYS A 98 -8.75 -2.85 6.29
N ALA A 99 -8.30 -3.48 5.21
CA ALA A 99 -9.07 -4.47 4.48
C ALA A 99 -8.65 -5.89 4.92
N ILE A 100 -9.63 -6.72 5.25
CA ILE A 100 -9.44 -8.01 5.90
C ILE A 100 -10.44 -9.03 5.35
N GLY A 101 -10.05 -10.31 5.32
CA GLY A 101 -10.96 -11.41 5.02
C GLY A 101 -11.76 -11.84 6.25
N ASP A 102 -12.93 -12.42 6.02
CA ASP A 102 -13.81 -12.99 7.07
C ASP A 102 -13.08 -14.06 7.90
N GLY A 103 -12.28 -14.92 7.27
CA GLY A 103 -11.48 -15.93 7.97
C GLY A 103 -10.47 -15.37 8.97
N SER A 104 -10.11 -14.09 8.84
CA SER A 104 -9.18 -13.44 9.78
C SER A 104 -9.82 -13.03 11.11
N MET A 105 -11.15 -12.99 11.18
CA MET A 105 -11.91 -12.60 12.39
C MET A 105 -11.71 -13.58 13.55
N ASN A 106 -11.39 -14.84 13.27
CA ASN A 106 -11.18 -15.85 14.32
C ASN A 106 -9.79 -15.77 14.97
N ASN A 107 -8.94 -14.82 14.56
CA ASN A 107 -7.67 -14.56 15.23
C ASN A 107 -7.90 -13.69 16.47
N GLY A 108 -7.24 -14.02 17.58
CA GLY A 108 -7.33 -13.22 18.81
C GLY A 108 -6.96 -11.74 18.59
N VAL A 109 -5.96 -11.48 17.74
CA VAL A 109 -5.52 -10.12 17.41
C VAL A 109 -6.62 -9.26 16.77
N ALA A 110 -7.60 -9.87 16.10
CA ALA A 110 -8.74 -9.15 15.53
C ALA A 110 -9.56 -8.50 16.66
N HIS A 111 -9.95 -9.29 17.66
CA HIS A 111 -10.73 -8.84 18.80
C HIS A 111 -9.97 -7.84 19.68
N GLU A 112 -8.68 -8.11 19.93
CA GLU A 112 -7.82 -7.19 20.69
C GLU A 112 -7.74 -5.82 20.00
N SER A 113 -7.49 -5.81 18.68
CA SER A 113 -7.35 -4.58 17.90
C SER A 113 -8.66 -3.79 17.80
N MET A 114 -9.79 -4.47 17.64
CA MET A 114 -11.12 -3.83 17.63
C MET A 114 -11.46 -3.23 18.99
N ASN A 115 -11.23 -3.98 20.08
CA ASN A 115 -11.45 -3.46 21.42
C ASN A 115 -10.59 -2.21 21.67
N PHE A 116 -9.29 -2.29 21.36
CA PHE A 116 -8.37 -1.16 21.47
C PHE A 116 -8.84 0.06 20.68
N ALA A 117 -9.32 -0.12 19.45
CA ALA A 117 -9.79 0.97 18.60
C ALA A 117 -11.00 1.72 19.18
N THR A 118 -11.80 1.10 20.06
CA THR A 118 -12.98 1.73 20.69
C THR A 118 -12.67 2.43 22.01
N MET A 119 -11.51 2.15 22.61
CA MET A 119 -11.13 2.73 23.90
C MET A 119 -10.58 4.14 23.74
N ALA A 120 -10.70 4.95 24.79
CA ALA A 120 -9.96 6.20 24.89
C ALA A 120 -8.46 5.90 25.01
N GLN A 121 -7.65 6.61 24.23
CA GLN A 121 -6.20 6.41 24.12
C GLN A 121 -5.42 7.64 24.56
#